data_AF-A0A441VZS8-F1
#
_entry.id   AF-A0A441VZS8-F1
#
_cell.length_a   1.000
_cell.length_b   1.000
_cell.length_c   1.000
_cell.angle_alpha   90.00
_cell.angle_beta   90.00
_cell.angle_gamma   90.00
#
_symmetry.space_group_name_H-M   'P 1'
#
loop_
_entity.id
_entity.type
_entity.pdbx_description
1 polymer ?
#
loop_
_entity_poly.entity_id
_entity_poly.type
_entity_poly.pdbx_seq_one_letter_code
_entity_poly.pdbx_strand_id
1 'polypeptide(L)'
;MLQELPFSVDNGARSNHRVRRLDKLSARRDGWRILHVVVYAGMSLACMLGASSANAEEYVLGPQDKLRVKVYEWRASRDTIFGWDALNDEYTVGPNGSVSLPLVGEIKAAGLTTGEIANSIGDSLKKSVGLARKPNTAVEIVQF
;
A
#
# COMPACT_ATOMS: atom_id res chain seq x y z
N MET A 1 -72.99 78.16 -27.81
CA MET A 1 -73.89 77.67 -28.87
C MET A 1 -73.02 77.00 -29.92
N LEU A 2 -73.50 75.85 -30.39
CA LEU A 2 -73.02 74.98 -31.47
C LEU A 2 -72.11 75.63 -32.53
N GLN A 3 -71.12 74.88 -33.02
CA GLN A 3 -70.51 74.89 -34.38
C GLN A 3 -69.11 74.25 -34.29
N GLU A 4 -68.53 73.44 -35.18
CA GLU A 4 -68.86 72.75 -36.43
C GLU A 4 -67.70 71.72 -36.61
N LEU A 5 -67.99 70.47 -36.98
CA LEU A 5 -67.51 69.84 -38.24
C LEU A 5 -65.96 69.64 -38.35
N PRO A 6 -65.41 69.17 -39.49
CA PRO A 6 -65.08 67.75 -39.66
C PRO A 6 -63.63 67.52 -40.16
N PHE A 7 -63.31 66.26 -40.43
CA PHE A 7 -62.46 65.76 -41.53
C PHE A 7 -61.38 66.69 -42.12
N SER A 8 -60.11 66.28 -42.07
CA SER A 8 -59.26 66.14 -43.27
C SER A 8 -57.89 65.53 -42.96
N VAL A 9 -57.60 64.45 -43.71
CA VAL A 9 -56.33 63.94 -44.28
C VAL A 9 -55.00 64.66 -43.95
N ASP A 10 -53.95 63.93 -43.55
CA ASP A 10 -52.76 63.61 -44.38
C ASP A 10 -51.59 62.95 -43.61
N ASN A 11 -50.88 62.09 -44.35
CA ASN A 11 -49.51 61.53 -44.23
C ASN A 11 -48.68 61.61 -42.94
N GLY A 12 -47.92 60.54 -42.69
CA GLY A 12 -46.72 60.63 -41.85
C GLY A 12 -46.06 59.31 -41.50
N ALA A 13 -45.19 58.82 -42.38
CA ALA A 13 -44.25 57.74 -42.11
C ALA A 13 -43.14 58.13 -41.10
N ARG A 14 -42.57 57.11 -40.44
CA ARG A 14 -41.23 56.99 -39.79
C ARG A 14 -41.30 56.60 -38.31
N SER A 15 -41.08 55.33 -37.98
CA SER A 15 -39.77 54.65 -37.83
C SER A 15 -38.97 55.10 -36.60
N ASN A 16 -38.81 54.16 -35.67
CA ASN A 16 -37.65 53.88 -34.83
C ASN A 16 -36.42 54.75 -35.12
N HIS A 17 -35.76 55.26 -34.07
CA HIS A 17 -34.39 54.83 -33.74
C HIS A 17 -33.70 55.70 -32.67
N ARG A 18 -33.10 54.98 -31.70
CA ARG A 18 -31.69 55.14 -31.23
C ARG A 18 -31.48 56.40 -30.35
N VAL A 19 -30.68 56.37 -29.29
CA VAL A 19 -29.22 56.21 -29.25
C VAL A 19 -28.87 56.03 -27.76
N ARG A 20 -28.40 54.86 -27.31
CA ARG A 20 -27.01 54.34 -27.35
C ARG A 20 -26.06 55.05 -26.39
N ARG A 21 -25.56 54.29 -25.41
CA ARG A 21 -24.18 54.26 -24.81
C ARG A 21 -24.27 53.95 -23.32
N LEU A 22 -23.40 53.18 -22.68
CA LEU A 22 -22.24 52.34 -22.97
C LEU A 22 -22.30 51.25 -21.85
N ASP A 23 -21.72 50.06 -21.97
CA ASP A 23 -20.33 49.86 -21.58
C ASP A 23 -19.88 48.47 -22.06
N LYS A 24 -19.01 48.46 -23.07
CA LYS A 24 -18.24 47.29 -23.48
C LYS A 24 -16.94 47.28 -22.68
N LEU A 25 -16.89 46.78 -21.44
CA LEU A 25 -15.61 46.50 -20.77
C LEU A 25 -15.75 45.43 -19.68
N SER A 26 -15.71 44.14 -20.05
CA SER A 26 -15.36 43.11 -19.05
C SER A 26 -14.75 41.82 -19.60
N ALA A 27 -14.83 41.55 -20.91
CA ALA A 27 -14.48 40.23 -21.44
C ALA A 27 -12.97 39.88 -21.53
N ARG A 28 -12.07 40.58 -20.81
CA ARG A 28 -10.62 40.32 -20.88
C ARG A 28 -9.96 39.82 -19.59
N ARG A 29 -10.68 39.77 -18.46
CA ARG A 29 -10.10 39.34 -17.16
C ARG A 29 -10.47 37.92 -16.72
N ASP A 30 -11.43 37.28 -17.39
CA ASP A 30 -11.99 36.01 -16.92
C ASP A 30 -11.31 34.77 -17.53
N GLY A 31 -10.66 34.90 -18.68
CA GLY A 31 -9.93 33.79 -19.31
C GLY A 31 -8.75 33.27 -18.47
N TRP A 32 -8.11 34.15 -17.68
CA TRP A 32 -6.94 33.76 -16.90
C TRP A 32 -7.33 33.02 -15.60
N ARG A 33 -8.47 33.36 -14.99
CA ARG A 33 -8.92 32.74 -13.73
C ARG A 33 -9.46 31.33 -13.95
N ILE A 34 -10.08 31.07 -15.11
CA ILE A 34 -10.61 29.76 -15.49
C ILE A 34 -9.46 28.79 -15.85
N LEU A 35 -8.36 29.30 -16.40
CA LEU A 35 -7.17 28.52 -16.75
C LEU A 35 -6.45 27.95 -15.51
N HIS A 36 -6.38 28.72 -14.42
CA HIS A 36 -5.75 28.24 -13.17
C HIS A 36 -6.58 27.14 -12.49
N VAL A 37 -7.91 27.25 -12.44
CA VAL A 37 -8.77 26.26 -11.76
C VAL A 37 -8.72 24.88 -12.46
N VAL A 38 -8.67 24.84 -13.78
CA VAL A 38 -8.59 23.59 -14.55
C VAL A 38 -7.23 22.91 -14.37
N VAL A 39 -6.14 23.69 -14.31
CA VAL A 39 -4.78 23.16 -14.05
C VAL A 39 -4.66 22.61 -12.62
N TYR A 40 -5.19 23.32 -11.61
CA TYR A 40 -5.18 22.81 -10.22
C TYR A 40 -6.09 21.60 -10.02
N ALA A 41 -7.27 21.55 -10.67
CA ALA A 41 -8.16 20.38 -10.59
C ALA A 41 -7.58 19.14 -11.31
N GLY A 42 -6.93 19.34 -12.46
CA GLY A 42 -6.23 18.27 -13.17
C GLY A 42 -4.99 17.76 -12.42
N MET A 43 -4.24 18.66 -11.78
CA MET A 43 -3.04 18.31 -11.01
C MET A 43 -3.36 17.63 -9.68
N SER A 44 -4.50 17.94 -9.06
CA SER A 44 -4.97 17.27 -7.83
C SER A 44 -5.50 15.84 -8.09
N LEU A 45 -6.13 15.61 -9.25
CA LEU A 45 -6.62 14.27 -9.64
C LEU A 45 -5.47 13.31 -9.99
N ALA A 46 -4.35 13.81 -10.53
CA ALA A 46 -3.18 12.99 -10.85
C ALA A 46 -2.43 12.46 -9.62
N CYS A 47 -2.52 13.13 -8.47
CA CYS A 47 -1.84 12.70 -7.24
C CYS A 47 -2.54 11.55 -6.49
N MET A 48 -3.80 11.24 -6.78
CA MET A 48 -4.54 10.15 -6.11
C MET A 48 -4.41 8.77 -6.77
N LEU A 49 -3.82 8.69 -7.98
CA LEU A 49 -3.75 7.46 -8.77
C LEU A 49 -2.45 6.65 -8.57
N GLY A 50 -1.57 7.05 -7.64
CA GLY A 50 -0.18 6.57 -7.61
C GLY A 50 0.31 5.82 -6.37
N ALA A 51 -0.54 5.55 -5.37
CA ALA A 51 -0.11 4.81 -4.17
C ALA A 51 -0.31 3.29 -4.33
N SER A 52 0.39 2.67 -5.29
CA SER A 52 0.55 1.21 -5.25
C SER A 52 1.48 0.88 -4.10
N SER A 53 0.96 0.29 -3.02
CA SER A 53 1.80 -0.33 -2.01
C SER A 53 2.54 -1.50 -2.66
N ALA A 54 3.83 -1.29 -2.96
CA ALA A 54 4.73 -2.37 -3.28
C ALA A 54 4.83 -3.27 -2.03
N ASN A 55 4.00 -4.31 -1.99
CA ASN A 55 4.16 -5.39 -1.02
C ASN A 55 5.34 -6.21 -1.54
N ALA A 56 6.47 -6.13 -0.85
CA ALA A 56 7.54 -7.10 -1.06
C ALA A 56 6.98 -8.46 -0.65
N GLU A 57 6.83 -9.35 -1.62
CA GLU A 57 6.41 -10.73 -1.37
C GLU A 57 7.46 -11.38 -0.48
N GLU A 58 7.03 -11.94 0.66
CA GLU A 58 7.95 -12.54 1.62
C GLU A 58 8.60 -13.76 0.99
N TYR A 59 9.93 -13.85 1.07
CA TYR A 59 10.66 -14.96 0.47
C TYR A 59 10.26 -16.28 1.14
N VAL A 60 10.00 -17.27 0.29
CA VAL A 60 9.61 -18.61 0.69
C VAL A 60 10.76 -19.56 0.40
N LEU A 61 11.06 -20.42 1.38
CA LEU A 61 12.19 -21.33 1.32
C LEU A 61 12.04 -22.35 0.18
N GLY A 62 13.15 -22.62 -0.49
CA GLY A 62 13.30 -23.62 -1.54
C GLY A 62 14.29 -24.73 -1.18
N PRO A 63 14.33 -25.82 -1.97
CA PRO A 63 15.42 -26.79 -1.90
C PRO A 63 16.77 -26.14 -2.15
N GLN A 64 17.83 -26.63 -1.48
CA GLN A 64 19.20 -26.10 -1.50
C GLN A 64 19.44 -24.81 -0.72
N ASP A 65 18.40 -24.13 -0.23
CA ASP A 65 18.59 -23.01 0.68
C ASP A 65 19.39 -23.43 1.91
N LYS A 66 20.34 -22.60 2.31
CA LYS A 66 21.11 -22.79 3.54
C LYS A 66 20.55 -21.86 4.61
N LEU A 67 20.13 -22.47 5.71
CA LEU A 67 19.48 -21.83 6.84
C LEU A 67 20.44 -21.81 8.02
N ARG A 68 20.59 -20.66 8.68
CA ARG A 68 21.18 -20.59 10.01
C ARG A 68 20.07 -20.64 11.05
N VAL A 69 20.16 -21.61 11.95
CA VAL A 69 19.19 -21.81 13.02
C VAL A 69 19.80 -21.36 14.34
N LYS A 70 19.03 -20.64 15.15
CA LYS A 70 19.41 -20.20 16.49
C LYS A 70 18.29 -20.48 17.47
N VAL A 71 18.58 -21.28 18.48
CA VAL A 71 17.65 -21.72 19.51
C VAL A 71 18.18 -21.34 20.89
N TYR A 72 17.40 -20.56 21.62
CA TYR A 72 17.71 -20.11 22.97
C TYR A 72 16.53 -20.30 23.91
N GLU A 73 16.82 -20.57 25.18
CA GLU A 73 15.84 -20.74 26.24
C GLU A 73 16.17 -19.81 27.42
N TRP A 74 15.18 -19.04 27.89
CA TRP A 74 15.30 -18.31 29.14
C TRP A 74 15.05 -19.24 30.33
N ARG A 75 16.06 -19.47 31.16
CA ARG A 75 15.94 -20.28 32.38
C ARG A 75 15.93 -19.39 33.61
N ALA A 76 14.76 -18.86 33.93
CA ALA A 76 14.55 -17.94 35.06
C ALA A 76 15.08 -18.50 36.40
N SER A 77 14.90 -19.79 36.66
CA SER A 77 15.38 -20.44 37.89
C SER A 77 16.90 -20.39 38.08
N ARG A 78 17.65 -20.15 37.00
CA ARG A 78 19.11 -20.03 37.00
C ARG A 78 19.59 -18.64 36.61
N ASP A 79 18.68 -17.71 36.29
CA ASP A 79 18.98 -16.38 35.76
C ASP A 79 19.95 -16.40 34.56
N THR A 80 19.75 -17.36 33.64
CA THR A 80 20.66 -17.59 32.50
C THR A 80 19.90 -17.82 31.21
N ILE A 81 20.47 -17.37 30.09
CA ILE A 81 20.09 -17.80 28.74
C ILE A 81 20.84 -19.08 28.42
N PHE A 82 20.11 -20.14 28.09
CA PHE A 82 20.68 -21.39 27.62
C PHE A 82 20.61 -21.47 26.10
N GLY A 83 21.77 -21.61 25.45
CA GLY A 83 21.86 -21.89 24.01
C GLY A 83 21.84 -23.40 23.76
N TRP A 84 21.12 -23.82 22.73
CA TRP A 84 21.12 -25.22 22.31
C TRP A 84 22.20 -25.44 21.26
N ASP A 85 23.43 -25.69 21.70
CA ASP A 85 24.60 -25.71 20.80
C ASP A 85 24.47 -26.66 19.62
N ALA A 86 23.89 -27.86 19.83
CA ALA A 86 23.68 -28.83 18.75
C ALA A 86 22.66 -28.38 17.67
N LEU A 87 21.82 -27.39 17.98
CA LEU A 87 20.83 -26.80 17.06
C LEU A 87 21.28 -25.46 16.49
N ASN A 88 22.29 -24.84 17.09
CA ASN A 88 22.80 -23.52 16.72
C ASN A 88 23.82 -23.64 15.59
N ASP A 89 23.38 -24.11 14.43
CA ASP A 89 24.22 -24.39 13.28
C ASP A 89 23.55 -23.97 11.96
N GLU A 90 24.24 -24.22 10.85
CA GLU A 90 23.72 -24.07 9.51
C GLU A 90 23.25 -25.41 8.95
N TYR A 91 22.05 -25.40 8.39
CA TYR A 91 21.40 -26.57 7.80
C TYR A 91 20.97 -26.26 6.38
N THR A 92 21.00 -27.28 5.51
CA THR A 92 20.56 -27.14 4.12
C THR A 92 19.18 -27.77 3.95
N VAL A 93 18.29 -27.07 3.25
CA VAL A 93 17.01 -27.64 2.82
C VAL A 93 17.28 -28.71 1.77
N GLY A 94 16.91 -29.94 2.09
CA GLY A 94 17.11 -31.10 1.21
C GLY A 94 16.24 -31.05 -0.05
N PRO A 95 16.48 -31.96 -1.01
CA PRO A 95 15.73 -32.03 -2.27
C PRO A 95 14.25 -32.35 -2.09
N ASN A 96 13.87 -33.00 -0.98
CA ASN A 96 12.47 -33.22 -0.59
C ASN A 96 11.81 -31.96 0.02
N GLY A 97 12.56 -30.86 0.17
CA GLY A 97 12.10 -29.62 0.78
C GLY A 97 12.03 -29.68 2.31
N SER A 98 12.73 -30.61 2.95
CA SER A 98 12.81 -30.72 4.41
C SER A 98 14.21 -30.37 4.91
N VAL A 99 14.30 -29.96 6.17
CA VAL A 99 15.56 -29.77 6.90
C VAL A 99 15.65 -30.80 8.02
N SER A 100 16.81 -31.39 8.22
CA SER A 100 17.04 -32.39 9.28
C SER A 100 17.79 -31.75 10.43
N LEU A 101 17.18 -31.76 11.62
CA LEU A 101 17.69 -31.12 12.82
C LEU A 101 17.88 -32.15 13.95
N PRO A 102 18.94 -32.04 14.78
CA PRO A 102 19.10 -32.86 15.97
C PRO A 102 17.89 -32.78 16.90
N LEU A 103 17.55 -33.87 17.61
CA LEU A 103 16.45 -33.98 18.59
C LEU A 103 15.02 -33.87 18.03
N VAL A 104 14.82 -33.16 16.92
CA VAL A 104 13.51 -32.95 16.28
C VAL A 104 13.30 -33.78 15.02
N GLY A 105 14.36 -34.17 14.31
CA GLY A 105 14.27 -34.93 13.08
C GLY A 105 14.00 -34.05 11.85
N GLU A 106 13.29 -34.60 10.86
CA GLU A 106 12.95 -33.87 9.63
C GLU A 106 11.76 -32.93 9.82
N ILE A 107 11.90 -31.70 9.32
CA ILE A 107 10.84 -30.69 9.30
C ILE A 107 10.69 -30.15 7.88
N LYS A 108 9.46 -30.08 7.37
CA LYS A 108 9.18 -29.46 6.07
C LYS A 108 9.50 -27.97 6.12
N ALA A 109 10.40 -27.51 5.25
CA ALA A 109 10.83 -26.11 5.16
C ALA A 109 10.39 -25.46 3.84
N ALA A 110 10.45 -26.19 2.73
CA ALA A 110 10.08 -25.65 1.43
C ALA A 110 8.61 -25.24 1.41
N GLY A 111 8.33 -24.03 0.92
CA GLY A 111 6.99 -23.45 0.96
C GLY A 111 6.71 -22.63 2.22
N LEU A 112 7.61 -22.58 3.20
CA LEU A 112 7.49 -21.77 4.41
C LEU A 112 8.38 -20.52 4.36
N THR A 113 8.00 -19.47 5.08
CA THR A 113 8.88 -18.35 5.40
C THR A 113 9.84 -18.71 6.54
N THR A 114 10.88 -17.91 6.75
CA THR A 114 11.83 -18.10 7.87
C THR A 114 11.13 -18.07 9.24
N GLY A 115 10.12 -17.21 9.41
CA GLY A 115 9.32 -17.14 10.64
C GLY A 115 8.45 -18.37 10.87
N GLU A 116 7.88 -18.94 9.81
CA GLU A 116 7.05 -20.14 9.89
C GLU A 116 7.87 -21.38 10.25
N ILE A 117 9.02 -21.58 9.59
CA ILE A 117 9.91 -22.71 9.94
C ILE A 117 10.49 -22.53 11.35
N ALA A 118 10.83 -21.32 11.78
CA ALA A 118 11.31 -21.06 13.14
C ALA A 118 10.26 -21.45 14.19
N ASN A 119 8.99 -21.12 13.95
CA ASN A 119 7.89 -21.56 14.80
C ASN A 119 7.74 -23.08 14.82
N SER A 120 7.79 -23.72 13.64
CA SER A 120 7.68 -25.18 13.51
C SER A 120 8.80 -25.92 14.27
N ILE A 121 10.05 -25.45 14.16
CA ILE A 121 11.20 -25.98 14.91
C ILE A 121 10.97 -25.84 16.41
N GLY A 122 10.59 -24.65 16.89
CA GLY A 122 10.33 -24.42 18.31
C GLY A 122 9.22 -25.31 18.87
N ASP A 123 8.11 -25.46 18.14
CA ASP A 123 7.01 -26.34 18.55
C ASP A 123 7.39 -27.81 18.54
N SER A 124 8.19 -28.24 17.57
CA SER A 124 8.69 -29.61 17.48
C SER A 124 9.66 -29.91 18.64
N LEU A 125 10.57 -28.99 18.96
CA LEU A 125 11.49 -29.13 20.09
C LEU A 125 10.75 -29.23 21.42
N LYS A 126 9.74 -28.38 21.62
CA LYS A 126 8.90 -28.41 22.82
C LYS A 126 8.28 -29.80 23.01
N LYS A 127 7.77 -30.40 21.93
CA LYS A 127 7.14 -31.74 21.95
C LYS A 127 8.17 -32.85 22.14
N SER A 128 9.25 -32.86 21.36
CA SER A 128 10.25 -33.94 21.35
C SER A 128 11.04 -34.05 22.65
N VAL A 129 11.33 -32.92 23.32
CA VAL A 129 12.13 -32.89 24.55
C VAL A 129 11.26 -32.70 25.81
N GLY A 130 9.93 -32.50 25.65
CA GLY A 130 9.01 -32.33 26.76
C GLY A 130 9.19 -31.01 27.51
N LEU A 131 9.54 -29.93 26.81
CA LEU A 131 9.74 -28.62 27.43
C LEU A 131 8.38 -28.01 27.84
N ALA A 132 8.35 -27.38 29.01
CA ALA A 132 7.14 -26.70 29.49
C ALA A 132 6.76 -25.47 28.63
N ARG A 133 7.76 -24.81 28.03
CA ARG A 133 7.60 -23.64 27.17
C ARG A 133 8.34 -23.83 25.87
N LYS A 134 7.84 -23.19 24.81
CA LYS A 134 8.50 -23.17 23.51
C LYS A 134 9.84 -22.43 23.62
N PRO A 135 10.98 -23.01 23.21
CA PRO A 135 12.23 -22.29 23.13
C PRO A 135 12.14 -21.19 22.05
N ASN A 136 12.86 -20.09 22.25
CA ASN A 136 12.94 -19.05 21.23
C ASN A 136 13.79 -19.56 20.08
N THR A 137 13.23 -19.56 18.87
CA THR A 137 13.91 -20.04 17.67
C THR A 137 13.88 -18.94 16.62
N ALA A 138 15.04 -18.67 16.04
CA ALA A 138 15.21 -17.77 14.90
C ALA A 138 15.86 -18.54 13.75
N VAL A 139 15.44 -18.23 12.53
CA VAL A 139 15.97 -18.82 11.30
C VAL A 139 16.30 -17.69 10.33
N GLU A 140 17.49 -17.75 9.75
CA GLU A 140 17.98 -16.80 8.75
C GLU A 140 18.42 -17.58 7.52
N ILE A 141 18.25 -17.01 6.33
CA ILE A 141 18.81 -17.59 5.09
C ILE A 141 20.23 -17.05 4.96
N VAL A 142 21.21 -17.96 4.87
CA VAL A 142 22.62 -17.59 4.66
C VAL A 142 23.05 -17.80 3.21
N GLN A 143 22.33 -18.64 2.46
CA GLN A 143 22.53 -18.88 1.03
C GLN A 143 21.22 -19.34 0.38
N PHE A 144 21.02 -18.94 -0.87
CA PHE A 144 19.93 -19.32 -1.76
C PHE A 144 20.49 -19.86 -3.08
#